data_AF-A0A8H7XF94-F1
#
_entry.id   AF-A0A8H7XF94-F1
#
_cell.length_a   1.000
_cell.length_b   1.000
_cell.length_c   1.000
_cell.angle_alpha   90.00
_cell.angle_beta   90.00
_cell.angle_gamma   90.00
#
_symmetry.space_group_name_H-M   'P 1'
#
loop_
_entity.id
_entity.type
_entity.pdbx_description
1 polymer ?
#
loop_
_entity_poly.entity_id
_entity_poly.type
_entity_poly.pdbx_seq_one_letter_code
_entity_poly.pdbx_strand_id
1 'polypeptide(L)'
;MLLKSLLVLGGVPWVFGKVQYMGVNIAGLEFGCDIDGSCPLSTSKSPMNSDALGQMQHFVNDDDMNIFRLPVSWQFLVNNKFGGTIDSNNFGKYDQLMQACLGLGVFCAIDFHNFARFNDQIIGQSSGAVTDAHFADIWSQLATKYKSNDKVIFGLMNEPHDLDVPTWANSVQAAVTAIRNAGASSQMILLPGTDFASAGKFVSTGSGDALIKVTNPDGTFDSLILDLHKYLDINNSGTHAECTTDNVDDFAIAADFLRQKGRKALVSETGAASTDSCLTDFCAQNKYLNDNSDVFLGYIAWAAGAFPTSYLLSLTPSKQNGKYVNNKLAAECVVAPWANAGPATFVSSAVAVATASPTRSANPSRTEVSISITATNSVTSSGAATSPSSGTKKSLTPSSSTAEASVTGGIFASSRANQIVSGSVTGARTSSSSQASSTGGAGPEMRRFTIGLLAVSLLFAMVL
;
A
#
# COMPACT_ATOMS: atom_id res chain seq x y z
N MET A 1 -19.74 -33.31 -56.44
CA MET A 1 -19.81 -33.08 -54.98
C MET A 1 -18.46 -33.44 -54.37
N LEU A 2 -17.77 -32.48 -53.73
CA LEU A 2 -16.73 -32.71 -52.71
C LEU A 2 -16.29 -31.32 -52.21
N LEU A 3 -16.99 -30.82 -51.20
CA LEU A 3 -16.69 -29.54 -50.57
C LEU A 3 -15.49 -29.75 -49.64
N LYS A 4 -14.34 -29.12 -49.93
CA LYS A 4 -13.20 -29.12 -49.01
C LYS A 4 -13.45 -28.12 -47.89
N SER A 5 -14.05 -28.58 -46.79
CA SER A 5 -14.15 -27.80 -45.55
C SER A 5 -12.75 -27.62 -44.96
N LEU A 6 -12.16 -26.44 -45.15
CA LEU A 6 -10.93 -26.05 -44.48
C LEU A 6 -11.27 -25.63 -43.04
N LEU A 7 -10.98 -26.49 -42.06
CA LEU A 7 -11.20 -26.17 -40.66
C LEU A 7 -10.13 -25.15 -40.23
N VAL A 8 -10.52 -23.88 -40.13
CA VAL A 8 -9.67 -22.86 -39.49
C VAL A 8 -9.75 -23.08 -37.98
N LEU A 9 -8.81 -23.85 -37.44
CA LEU A 9 -8.55 -23.91 -36.01
C LEU A 9 -8.03 -22.53 -35.58
N GLY A 10 -8.94 -21.68 -35.11
CA GLY A 10 -8.58 -20.41 -34.48
C GLY A 10 -7.70 -20.69 -33.27
N GLY A 11 -6.45 -20.24 -33.31
CA GLY A 11 -5.56 -20.32 -32.16
C GLY A 11 -6.16 -19.52 -31.01
N VAL A 12 -6.38 -20.16 -29.86
CA VAL A 12 -6.72 -19.45 -28.63
C VAL A 12 -5.53 -18.55 -28.30
N PRO A 13 -5.70 -17.22 -28.16
CA PRO A 13 -4.62 -16.36 -27.75
C PRO A 13 -4.22 -16.74 -26.32
N TRP A 14 -3.00 -17.26 -26.17
CA TRP A 14 -2.41 -17.51 -24.86
C TRP A 14 -2.12 -16.16 -24.20
N VAL A 15 -2.99 -15.75 -23.29
CA VAL A 15 -2.71 -14.66 -22.36
C VAL A 15 -1.66 -15.19 -21.38
N PHE A 16 -0.53 -14.50 -21.25
CA PHE A 16 0.48 -14.85 -20.25
C PHE A 16 0.04 -14.36 -18.87
N GLY A 17 0.15 -15.22 -17.86
CA GLY A 17 -0.22 -14.95 -16.47
C GLY A 17 0.96 -14.32 -15.76
N LYS A 18 1.24 -13.06 -16.07
CA LYS A 18 2.37 -12.29 -15.56
C LYS A 18 1.92 -10.88 -15.22
N VAL A 19 2.10 -10.44 -13.98
CA VAL A 19 1.75 -9.07 -13.60
C VAL A 19 2.62 -8.05 -14.32
N GLN A 20 2.06 -6.86 -14.59
CA GLN A 20 2.78 -5.82 -15.32
C GLN A 20 3.98 -5.27 -14.53
N TYR A 21 3.87 -5.22 -13.20
CA TYR A 21 4.87 -4.61 -12.34
C TYR A 21 5.42 -5.55 -11.27
N MET A 22 6.74 -5.50 -11.08
CA MET A 22 7.46 -6.13 -9.98
C MET A 22 8.49 -5.15 -9.43
N GLY A 23 8.55 -5.03 -8.10
CA GLY A 23 9.43 -4.07 -7.46
C GLY A 23 9.66 -4.31 -5.98
N VAL A 24 10.32 -3.34 -5.36
CA VAL A 24 10.59 -3.31 -3.91
C VAL A 24 10.42 -1.88 -3.35
N ASN A 25 10.09 -1.80 -2.06
CA ASN A 25 10.05 -0.56 -1.29
C ASN A 25 11.47 -0.11 -0.94
N ILE A 26 11.85 1.13 -1.30
CA ILE A 26 13.15 1.73 -0.96
C ILE A 26 12.94 2.66 0.25
N ALA A 27 12.79 2.02 1.40
CA ALA A 27 12.40 2.63 2.67
C ALA A 27 13.53 3.47 3.31
N GLY A 28 13.18 4.48 4.12
CA GLY A 28 14.10 5.23 4.96
C GLY A 28 13.62 6.61 5.44
N LEU A 29 12.90 7.39 4.62
CA LEU A 29 12.53 8.77 4.97
C LEU A 29 11.31 8.87 5.91
N GLU A 30 10.52 7.82 5.94
CA GLU A 30 9.45 7.49 6.89
C GLU A 30 9.94 6.88 8.21
N PHE A 31 11.22 6.49 8.32
CA PHE A 31 11.71 5.77 9.50
C PHE A 31 11.36 6.45 10.83
N GLY A 32 10.73 5.67 11.71
CA GLY A 32 10.24 6.10 13.02
C GLY A 32 8.85 6.73 13.02
N CYS A 33 8.14 6.75 11.88
CA CYS A 33 6.69 6.86 11.92
C CYS A 33 6.07 5.75 12.76
N ASP A 34 5.07 6.10 13.56
CA ASP A 34 4.19 5.18 14.27
C ASP A 34 2.79 5.19 13.61
N ILE A 35 1.95 4.19 13.91
CA ILE A 35 0.64 4.02 13.28
C ILE A 35 -0.36 5.13 13.64
N ASP A 36 -0.09 5.89 14.71
CA ASP A 36 -0.82 7.13 15.03
C ASP A 36 -0.56 8.27 14.01
N GLY A 37 0.31 8.06 13.02
CA GLY A 37 0.70 9.05 12.03
C GLY A 37 1.60 10.15 12.61
N SER A 38 2.27 9.91 13.74
CA SER A 38 3.37 10.73 14.26
C SER A 38 4.71 10.24 13.70
N CYS A 39 5.55 11.15 13.20
CA CYS A 39 6.81 10.82 12.54
C CYS A 39 7.94 11.78 12.95
N PRO A 40 8.85 11.38 13.87
CA PRO A 40 9.96 12.22 14.33
C PRO A 40 11.01 12.45 13.23
N LEU A 41 11.33 13.71 12.93
CA LEU A 41 12.31 14.06 11.87
C LEU A 41 13.74 13.55 12.14
N SER A 42 14.06 13.21 13.39
CA SER A 42 15.38 12.70 13.80
C SER A 42 15.61 11.24 13.46
N THR A 43 14.56 10.47 13.12
CA THR A 43 14.65 9.05 12.77
C THR A 43 14.69 8.78 11.27
N SER A 44 14.17 9.71 10.45
CA SER A 44 14.28 9.69 8.98
C SER A 44 15.73 9.56 8.50
N LYS A 45 15.99 8.60 7.61
CA LYS A 45 17.28 8.37 6.96
C LYS A 45 17.12 8.39 5.45
N SER A 46 17.85 9.25 4.73
CA SER A 46 17.82 9.22 3.27
C SER A 46 18.40 7.89 2.75
N PRO A 47 17.65 7.10 1.95
CA PRO A 47 18.15 5.87 1.33
C PRO A 47 19.36 6.09 0.42
N MET A 48 19.55 7.32 -0.09
CA MET A 48 20.73 7.70 -0.85
C MET A 48 22.03 7.52 -0.06
N ASN A 49 21.99 7.63 1.27
CA ASN A 49 23.15 7.38 2.14
C ASN A 49 23.48 5.87 2.28
N SER A 50 22.53 4.99 1.92
CA SER A 50 22.69 3.53 1.86
C SER A 50 22.85 3.01 0.43
N ASP A 51 23.26 3.90 -0.50
CA ASP A 51 23.43 3.61 -1.93
C ASP A 51 22.15 3.06 -2.60
N ALA A 52 21.01 3.71 -2.33
CA ALA A 52 19.74 3.37 -2.96
C ALA A 52 19.79 3.39 -4.50
N LEU A 53 20.61 4.26 -5.12
CA LEU A 53 20.79 4.24 -6.57
C LEU A 53 21.45 2.93 -7.03
N GLY A 54 22.52 2.48 -6.36
CA GLY A 54 23.15 1.20 -6.66
C GLY A 54 22.22 0.00 -6.40
N GLN A 55 21.40 0.05 -5.34
CA GLN A 55 20.38 -0.97 -5.08
C GLN A 55 19.33 -1.01 -6.19
N MET A 56 18.74 0.13 -6.56
CA MET A 56 17.76 0.21 -7.66
C MET A 56 18.38 -0.20 -9.00
N GLN A 57 19.64 0.15 -9.27
CA GLN A 57 20.35 -0.30 -10.48
C GLN A 57 20.53 -1.82 -10.51
N HIS A 58 20.80 -2.48 -9.39
CA HIS A 58 20.82 -3.95 -9.32
C HIS A 58 19.44 -4.53 -9.67
N PHE A 59 18.41 -4.10 -8.95
CA PHE A 59 17.04 -4.57 -9.14
C PHE A 59 16.52 -4.37 -10.58
N VAL A 60 16.86 -3.26 -11.24
CA VAL A 60 16.47 -3.03 -12.65
C VAL A 60 17.28 -3.89 -13.63
N ASN A 61 18.61 -3.93 -13.50
CA ASN A 61 19.47 -4.51 -14.53
C ASN A 61 19.67 -6.03 -14.39
N ASP A 62 19.60 -6.56 -13.16
CA ASP A 62 19.88 -7.96 -12.86
C ASP A 62 18.58 -8.77 -12.56
N ASP A 63 17.50 -8.11 -12.13
CA ASP A 63 16.22 -8.74 -11.75
C ASP A 63 14.98 -8.29 -12.56
N ASP A 64 15.15 -7.43 -13.58
CA ASP A 64 14.07 -6.86 -14.41
C ASP A 64 12.96 -6.08 -13.62
N MET A 65 13.23 -5.61 -12.38
CA MET A 65 12.27 -4.81 -11.63
C MET A 65 11.97 -3.48 -12.36
N ASN A 66 10.71 -3.09 -12.37
CA ASN A 66 10.22 -1.98 -13.20
C ASN A 66 9.33 -0.98 -12.45
N ILE A 67 9.24 -1.12 -11.12
CA ILE A 67 8.59 -0.19 -10.20
C ILE A 67 9.36 -0.13 -8.88
N PHE A 68 9.43 1.04 -8.24
CA PHE A 68 9.86 1.19 -6.85
C PHE A 68 8.87 2.06 -6.09
N ARG A 69 8.60 1.72 -4.83
CA ARG A 69 7.82 2.56 -3.90
C ARG A 69 8.78 3.26 -2.95
N LEU A 70 8.58 4.56 -2.76
CA LEU A 70 9.52 5.48 -2.13
C LEU A 70 8.83 6.20 -0.96
N PRO A 71 8.72 5.54 0.22
CA PRO A 71 8.02 6.09 1.38
C PRO A 71 8.62 7.39 1.90
N VAL A 72 7.75 8.30 2.32
CA VAL A 72 8.11 9.55 3.00
C VAL A 72 6.96 10.03 3.90
N SER A 73 7.30 10.58 5.06
CA SER A 73 6.30 11.14 5.97
C SER A 73 5.91 12.58 5.64
N TRP A 74 4.68 12.94 6.00
CA TRP A 74 4.15 14.30 5.95
C TRP A 74 5.02 15.24 6.76
N GLN A 75 5.33 14.87 8.01
CA GLN A 75 6.22 15.60 8.88
C GLN A 75 7.54 15.93 8.17
N PHE A 76 8.14 14.98 7.46
CA PHE A 76 9.37 15.20 6.69
C PHE A 76 9.15 16.20 5.54
N LEU A 77 8.13 15.99 4.69
CA LEU A 77 7.84 16.85 3.54
C LEU A 77 7.57 18.31 3.93
N VAL A 78 6.85 18.58 5.02
CA VAL A 78 6.54 19.95 5.48
C VAL A 78 7.46 20.44 6.61
N ASN A 79 8.47 19.65 7.01
CA ASN A 79 9.38 19.96 8.12
C ASN A 79 8.61 20.37 9.40
N ASN A 80 7.63 19.55 9.78
CA ASN A 80 6.64 19.76 10.85
C ASN A 80 5.71 21.00 10.73
N LYS A 81 5.79 21.79 9.65
CA LYS A 81 4.90 22.93 9.40
C LYS A 81 3.59 22.48 8.77
N PHE A 82 2.73 21.86 9.56
CA PHE A 82 1.41 21.39 9.13
C PHE A 82 0.59 22.51 8.46
N GLY A 83 -0.11 22.19 7.37
CA GLY A 83 -0.87 23.16 6.55
C GLY A 83 0.00 24.17 5.78
N GLY A 84 1.33 24.04 5.82
CA GLY A 84 2.27 24.87 5.08
C GLY A 84 2.70 24.29 3.73
N THR A 85 3.46 25.08 2.98
CA THR A 85 4.13 24.61 1.76
C THR A 85 5.20 23.56 2.09
N ILE A 86 5.45 22.65 1.15
CA ILE A 86 6.54 21.68 1.17
C ILE A 86 7.89 22.38 1.48
N ASP A 87 8.65 21.86 2.43
CA ASP A 87 9.95 22.40 2.83
C ASP A 87 11.01 22.06 1.78
N SER A 88 11.52 23.08 1.09
CA SER A 88 12.49 22.92 -0.01
C SER A 88 13.74 22.10 0.34
N ASN A 89 14.21 22.09 1.59
CA ASN A 89 15.43 21.36 1.97
C ASN A 89 15.16 19.87 2.19
N ASN A 90 14.05 19.53 2.83
CA ASN A 90 13.65 18.13 2.98
C ASN A 90 13.15 17.57 1.65
N PHE A 91 12.36 18.34 0.91
CA PHE A 91 11.92 17.96 -0.42
C PHE A 91 13.06 17.76 -1.40
N GLY A 92 14.13 18.58 -1.36
CA GLY A 92 15.32 18.35 -2.19
C GLY A 92 15.97 16.97 -1.97
N LYS A 93 15.91 16.43 -0.75
CA LYS A 93 16.40 15.07 -0.43
C LYS A 93 15.45 13.99 -0.95
N TYR A 94 14.13 14.24 -0.92
CA TYR A 94 13.14 13.31 -1.46
C TYR A 94 13.16 13.28 -3.00
N ASP A 95 13.20 14.46 -3.63
CA ASP A 95 13.35 14.64 -5.07
C ASP A 95 14.65 14.00 -5.57
N GLN A 96 15.75 14.05 -4.82
CA GLN A 96 16.98 13.32 -5.18
C GLN A 96 16.73 11.80 -5.32
N LEU A 97 15.96 11.19 -4.41
CA LEU A 97 15.60 9.77 -4.49
C LEU A 97 14.63 9.50 -5.64
N MET A 98 13.62 10.36 -5.82
CA MET A 98 12.67 10.28 -6.95
C MET A 98 13.40 10.38 -8.29
N GLN A 99 14.31 11.34 -8.49
CA GLN A 99 15.09 11.48 -9.72
C GLN A 99 16.08 10.32 -9.92
N ALA A 100 16.64 9.76 -8.84
CA ALA A 100 17.49 8.56 -8.92
C ALA A 100 16.69 7.33 -9.43
N CYS A 101 15.44 7.18 -9.01
CA CYS A 101 14.52 6.15 -9.52
C CYS A 101 14.09 6.44 -10.96
N LEU A 102 13.58 7.65 -11.24
CA LEU A 102 13.04 8.04 -12.55
C LEU A 102 14.12 8.03 -13.64
N GLY A 103 15.38 8.30 -13.28
CA GLY A 103 16.53 8.20 -14.17
C GLY A 103 16.84 6.80 -14.69
N LEU A 104 16.25 5.75 -14.09
CA LEU A 104 16.32 4.37 -14.58
C LEU A 104 15.21 4.03 -15.60
N GLY A 105 14.28 4.95 -15.86
CA GLY A 105 13.16 4.76 -16.82
C GLY A 105 11.99 3.91 -16.30
N VAL A 106 12.04 3.52 -15.02
CA VAL A 106 11.05 2.69 -14.32
C VAL A 106 9.98 3.53 -13.62
N PHE A 107 8.91 2.90 -13.12
CA PHE A 107 7.89 3.59 -12.34
C PHE A 107 8.35 3.88 -10.91
N CYS A 108 7.98 5.05 -10.39
CA CYS A 108 8.40 5.53 -9.08
C CYS A 108 7.17 6.02 -8.30
N ALA A 109 6.71 5.21 -7.35
CA ALA A 109 5.58 5.52 -6.51
C ALA A 109 6.00 6.37 -5.31
N ILE A 110 5.41 7.56 -5.22
CA ILE A 110 5.38 8.34 -4.00
C ILE A 110 4.47 7.60 -3.03
N ASP A 111 5.00 7.22 -1.87
CA ASP A 111 4.19 6.71 -0.77
C ASP A 111 4.18 7.72 0.38
N PHE A 112 2.97 8.01 0.86
CA PHE A 112 2.74 9.01 1.88
C PHE A 112 2.46 8.33 3.21
N HIS A 113 3.53 8.14 3.99
CA HIS A 113 3.63 7.09 4.99
C HIS A 113 3.05 7.51 6.36
N ASN A 114 1.73 7.72 6.42
CA ASN A 114 1.09 8.47 7.51
C ASN A 114 -0.20 7.86 8.08
N PHE A 115 -0.63 6.65 7.70
CA PHE A 115 -1.73 5.92 8.36
C PHE A 115 -3.08 6.68 8.41
N ALA A 116 -3.33 7.49 7.37
CA ALA A 116 -4.42 8.46 7.25
C ALA A 116 -4.48 9.52 8.38
N ARG A 117 -3.36 9.76 9.07
CA ARG A 117 -3.25 10.60 10.26
C ARG A 117 -2.11 11.62 10.19
N PHE A 118 -2.21 12.66 11.00
CA PHE A 118 -1.09 13.54 11.35
C PHE A 118 -1.11 13.78 12.86
N ASN A 119 -0.23 13.11 13.61
CA ASN A 119 -0.17 13.12 15.07
C ASN A 119 -1.55 12.81 15.72
N ASP A 120 -2.00 11.56 15.66
CA ASP A 120 -3.32 11.04 16.07
C ASP A 120 -4.53 11.56 15.28
N GLN A 121 -4.43 12.71 14.60
CA GLN A 121 -5.58 13.33 13.95
C GLN A 121 -5.86 12.71 12.58
N ILE A 122 -6.98 11.99 12.46
CA ILE A 122 -7.45 11.35 11.23
C ILE A 122 -7.93 12.42 10.24
N ILE A 123 -7.43 12.34 9.01
CA ILE A 123 -7.81 13.22 7.89
C ILE A 123 -9.33 13.18 7.69
N GLY A 124 -9.96 14.36 7.72
CA GLY A 124 -11.39 14.52 7.48
C GLY A 124 -12.30 14.12 8.66
N GLN A 125 -11.77 13.45 9.70
CA GLN A 125 -12.59 12.82 10.75
C GLN A 125 -12.31 13.36 12.17
N SER A 126 -11.15 13.95 12.43
CA SER A 126 -10.81 14.54 13.74
C SER A 126 -11.25 16.00 13.88
N SER A 127 -12.57 16.25 13.83
CA SER A 127 -13.21 17.55 14.14
C SER A 127 -12.59 18.78 13.44
N GLY A 128 -12.03 18.60 12.25
CA GLY A 128 -11.41 19.68 11.45
C GLY A 128 -9.94 19.99 11.76
N ALA A 129 -9.27 19.26 12.67
CA ALA A 129 -7.84 19.44 12.94
C ALA A 129 -6.98 19.11 11.70
N VAL A 130 -7.29 18.00 11.03
CA VAL A 130 -6.74 17.60 9.74
C VAL A 130 -7.91 17.44 8.78
N THR A 131 -7.91 18.19 7.67
CA THR A 131 -9.04 18.27 6.75
C THR A 131 -8.70 17.69 5.38
N ASP A 132 -9.71 17.34 4.61
CA ASP A 132 -9.57 16.98 3.19
C ASP A 132 -8.86 18.08 2.39
N ALA A 133 -9.01 19.35 2.77
CA ALA A 133 -8.31 20.47 2.14
C ALA A 133 -6.81 20.45 2.42
N HIS A 134 -6.37 20.12 3.65
CA HIS A 134 -4.94 19.96 3.98
C HIS A 134 -4.33 18.77 3.21
N PHE A 135 -5.09 17.68 3.03
CA PHE A 135 -4.66 16.51 2.27
C PHE A 135 -4.64 16.75 0.76
N ALA A 136 -5.63 17.46 0.23
CA ALA A 136 -5.68 17.88 -1.17
C ALA A 136 -4.54 18.87 -1.52
N ASP A 137 -4.19 19.79 -0.61
CA ASP A 137 -3.13 20.77 -0.85
C ASP A 137 -1.74 20.13 -0.99
N ILE A 138 -1.35 19.25 -0.06
CA ILE A 138 -0.04 18.56 -0.15
C ILE A 138 0.06 17.72 -1.44
N TRP A 139 -1.03 17.06 -1.85
CA TRP A 139 -1.09 16.34 -3.12
C TRP A 139 -1.06 17.25 -4.35
N SER A 140 -1.69 18.43 -4.30
CA SER A 140 -1.60 19.44 -5.37
C SER A 140 -0.17 19.96 -5.55
N GLN A 141 0.56 20.18 -4.45
CA GLN A 141 1.97 20.60 -4.49
C GLN A 141 2.87 19.50 -5.12
N LEU A 142 2.72 18.25 -4.69
CA LEU A 142 3.45 17.11 -5.26
C LEU A 142 3.11 16.88 -6.75
N ALA A 143 1.83 16.89 -7.11
CA ALA A 143 1.38 16.74 -8.49
C ALA A 143 1.88 17.88 -9.39
N THR A 144 1.87 19.13 -8.90
CA THR A 144 2.39 20.29 -9.64
C THR A 144 3.86 20.11 -10.05
N LYS A 145 4.68 19.52 -9.16
CA LYS A 145 6.09 19.21 -9.42
C LYS A 145 6.28 18.05 -10.41
N TYR A 146 5.47 16.99 -10.31
CA TYR A 146 5.72 15.73 -11.03
C TYR A 146 4.86 15.49 -12.28
N LYS A 147 3.85 16.33 -12.55
CA LYS A 147 2.87 16.16 -13.64
C LYS A 147 3.42 15.87 -15.04
N SER A 148 4.63 16.33 -15.36
CA SER A 148 5.25 16.12 -16.67
C SER A 148 5.96 14.76 -16.83
N ASN A 149 5.96 13.92 -15.79
CA ASN A 149 6.57 12.58 -15.83
C ASN A 149 5.50 11.51 -15.58
N ASP A 150 5.22 10.69 -16.60
CA ASP A 150 4.21 9.64 -16.60
C ASP A 150 4.61 8.37 -15.82
N LYS A 151 5.89 8.27 -15.44
CA LYS A 151 6.41 7.21 -14.56
C LYS A 151 6.20 7.47 -13.08
N VAL A 152 5.76 8.66 -12.67
CA VAL A 152 5.39 8.91 -11.28
C VAL A 152 4.04 8.28 -10.98
N ILE A 153 3.95 7.63 -9.82
CA ILE A 153 2.71 7.08 -9.27
C ILE A 153 2.43 7.81 -7.94
N PHE A 154 1.18 8.20 -7.72
CA PHE A 154 0.76 8.87 -6.49
C PHE A 154 0.06 7.85 -5.56
N GLY A 155 0.81 7.25 -4.63
CA GLY A 155 0.28 6.41 -3.57
C GLY A 155 -0.29 7.28 -2.45
N LEU A 156 -1.61 7.38 -2.35
CA LEU A 156 -2.26 8.47 -1.62
C LEU A 156 -2.03 8.47 -0.12
N MET A 157 -1.86 7.30 0.49
CA MET A 157 -1.64 7.12 1.93
C MET A 157 -1.19 5.69 2.22
N ASN A 158 -0.16 5.51 3.04
CA ASN A 158 0.14 4.20 3.63
C ASN A 158 -0.94 3.82 4.64
N GLU A 159 -1.47 2.59 4.52
CA GLU A 159 -2.22 1.88 5.57
C GLU A 159 -3.19 2.70 6.44
N PRO A 160 -4.26 3.29 5.87
CA PRO A 160 -5.38 3.77 6.67
C PRO A 160 -5.94 2.65 7.57
N HIS A 161 -6.28 2.98 8.81
CA HIS A 161 -6.88 2.04 9.78
C HIS A 161 -7.76 2.78 10.80
N ASP A 162 -8.64 2.05 11.52
CA ASP A 162 -9.49 2.57 12.59
C ASP A 162 -10.20 3.90 12.26
N LEU A 163 -10.86 3.95 11.10
CA LEU A 163 -11.56 5.12 10.58
C LEU A 163 -12.88 4.77 9.87
N ASP A 164 -13.74 5.77 9.66
CA ASP A 164 -14.95 5.63 8.85
C ASP A 164 -14.61 5.60 7.36
N VAL A 165 -14.82 4.46 6.72
CA VAL A 165 -14.43 4.20 5.33
C VAL A 165 -15.17 5.08 4.31
N PRO A 166 -16.50 5.28 4.40
CA PRO A 166 -17.22 6.19 3.51
C PRO A 166 -16.71 7.63 3.60
N THR A 167 -16.36 8.12 4.80
CA THR A 167 -15.77 9.45 4.96
C THR A 167 -14.35 9.52 4.40
N TRP A 168 -13.52 8.51 4.64
CA TRP A 168 -12.17 8.41 4.04
C TRP A 168 -12.19 8.40 2.51
N ALA A 169 -13.18 7.77 1.88
CA ALA A 169 -13.35 7.80 0.43
C ALA A 169 -13.58 9.22 -0.12
N ASN A 170 -14.14 10.14 0.68
CA ASN A 170 -14.25 11.57 0.31
C ASN A 170 -12.87 12.26 0.36
N SER A 171 -12.05 11.99 1.38
CA SER A 171 -10.67 12.47 1.49
C SER A 171 -9.82 11.99 0.31
N VAL A 172 -9.95 10.71 -0.07
CA VAL A 172 -9.33 10.10 -1.26
C VAL A 172 -9.80 10.80 -2.55
N GLN A 173 -11.11 11.05 -2.70
CA GLN A 173 -11.66 11.77 -3.84
C GLN A 173 -11.16 13.22 -3.93
N ALA A 174 -10.97 13.90 -2.79
CA ALA A 174 -10.41 15.25 -2.75
C ALA A 174 -8.94 15.27 -3.25
N ALA A 175 -8.13 14.29 -2.83
CA ALA A 175 -6.76 14.14 -3.30
C ALA A 175 -6.68 13.81 -4.80
N VAL A 176 -7.49 12.86 -5.31
CA VAL A 176 -7.58 12.55 -6.75
C VAL A 176 -7.92 13.81 -7.56
N THR A 177 -8.95 14.55 -7.15
CA THR A 177 -9.36 15.80 -7.81
C THR A 177 -8.24 16.83 -7.80
N ALA A 178 -7.51 16.99 -6.69
CA ALA A 178 -6.40 17.92 -6.57
C ALA A 178 -5.22 17.56 -7.48
N ILE A 179 -4.83 16.28 -7.56
CA ILE A 179 -3.76 15.78 -8.44
C ILE A 179 -4.10 16.04 -9.90
N ARG A 180 -5.32 15.68 -10.33
CA ARG A 180 -5.77 15.90 -11.72
C ARG A 180 -5.85 17.40 -12.04
N ASN A 181 -6.38 18.23 -11.14
CA ASN A 181 -6.47 19.69 -11.32
C ASN A 181 -5.10 20.40 -11.34
N ALA A 182 -4.07 19.85 -10.68
CA ALA A 182 -2.68 20.34 -10.80
C ALA A 182 -2.07 20.09 -12.21
N GLY A 183 -2.72 19.25 -13.02
CA GLY A 183 -2.34 18.89 -14.39
C GLY A 183 -1.66 17.52 -14.52
N ALA A 184 -1.65 16.69 -13.48
CA ALA A 184 -1.08 15.34 -13.51
C ALA A 184 -2.14 14.34 -14.02
N SER A 185 -2.38 14.35 -15.33
CA SER A 185 -3.51 13.66 -15.97
C SER A 185 -3.26 12.20 -16.38
N SER A 186 -2.01 11.78 -16.57
CA SER A 186 -1.68 10.43 -17.08
C SER A 186 -1.29 9.43 -15.99
N GLN A 187 -0.75 9.92 -14.87
CA GLN A 187 -0.17 9.11 -13.80
C GLN A 187 -1.18 8.18 -13.14
N MET A 188 -0.69 7.04 -12.65
CA MET A 188 -1.45 6.18 -11.73
C MET A 188 -1.59 6.84 -10.37
N ILE A 189 -2.78 6.68 -9.76
CA ILE A 189 -3.08 7.06 -8.39
C ILE A 189 -3.56 5.82 -7.66
N LEU A 190 -2.96 5.49 -6.52
CA LEU A 190 -3.30 4.33 -5.72
C LEU A 190 -4.28 4.72 -4.61
N LEU A 191 -5.36 3.96 -4.46
CA LEU A 191 -6.49 4.26 -3.58
C LEU A 191 -6.55 3.24 -2.42
N PRO A 192 -6.03 3.59 -1.23
CA PRO A 192 -5.90 2.67 -0.10
C PRO A 192 -7.17 2.57 0.76
N GLY A 193 -7.50 1.34 1.18
CA GLY A 193 -8.60 1.01 2.10
C GLY A 193 -8.27 1.19 3.58
N THR A 194 -9.24 0.90 4.46
CA THR A 194 -8.98 0.77 5.91
C THR A 194 -8.38 -0.59 6.25
N ASP A 195 -8.19 -0.86 7.54
CA ASP A 195 -7.64 -2.11 8.09
C ASP A 195 -6.25 -2.40 7.50
N PHE A 196 -5.41 -1.35 7.53
CA PHE A 196 -4.06 -1.33 6.98
C PHE A 196 -4.01 -1.70 5.49
N ALA A 197 -5.00 -1.24 4.71
CA ALA A 197 -5.22 -1.61 3.31
C ALA A 197 -5.25 -3.13 3.03
N SER A 198 -5.54 -3.96 4.04
CA SER A 198 -5.37 -5.41 3.98
C SER A 198 -6.24 -6.08 2.90
N ALA A 199 -5.62 -6.83 1.99
CA ALA A 199 -6.29 -7.48 0.87
C ALA A 199 -7.44 -8.41 1.32
N GLY A 200 -7.22 -9.21 2.37
CA GLY A 200 -8.23 -10.12 2.94
C GLY A 200 -9.39 -9.41 3.66
N LYS A 201 -9.26 -8.10 3.90
CA LYS A 201 -10.24 -7.28 4.64
C LYS A 201 -10.89 -6.22 3.77
N PHE A 202 -10.31 -5.95 2.61
CA PHE A 202 -10.73 -4.91 1.66
C PHE A 202 -12.22 -4.98 1.28
N VAL A 203 -12.75 -6.18 1.07
CA VAL A 203 -14.18 -6.38 0.76
C VAL A 203 -15.03 -6.30 2.03
N SER A 204 -14.68 -7.04 3.09
CA SER A 204 -15.51 -7.14 4.31
C SER A 204 -15.60 -5.86 5.12
N THR A 205 -14.61 -4.97 5.03
CA THR A 205 -14.61 -3.64 5.68
C THR A 205 -15.43 -2.59 4.91
N GLY A 206 -15.90 -2.92 3.70
CA GLY A 206 -16.54 -1.96 2.80
C GLY A 206 -15.56 -1.03 2.06
N SER A 207 -14.24 -1.20 2.23
CA SER A 207 -13.21 -0.42 1.50
C SER A 207 -13.39 -0.52 -0.01
N GLY A 208 -13.65 -1.73 -0.52
CA GLY A 208 -14.01 -1.93 -1.92
C GLY A 208 -15.21 -1.11 -2.36
N ASP A 209 -16.38 -1.31 -1.76
CA ASP A 209 -17.62 -0.65 -2.19
C ASP A 209 -17.61 0.88 -1.95
N ALA A 210 -16.74 1.41 -1.09
CA ALA A 210 -16.50 2.85 -0.95
C ALA A 210 -15.57 3.38 -2.06
N LEU A 211 -14.38 2.79 -2.23
CA LEU A 211 -13.33 3.32 -3.11
C LEU A 211 -13.61 3.10 -4.60
N ILE A 212 -14.42 2.12 -4.99
CA ILE A 212 -14.82 1.98 -6.39
C ILE A 212 -15.63 3.19 -6.92
N LYS A 213 -16.17 4.04 -6.04
CA LYS A 213 -16.93 5.25 -6.39
C LYS A 213 -16.03 6.47 -6.67
N VAL A 214 -14.75 6.41 -6.33
CA VAL A 214 -13.79 7.49 -6.57
C VAL A 214 -13.51 7.59 -8.08
N THR A 215 -13.63 8.80 -8.62
CA THR A 215 -13.50 9.10 -10.06
C THR A 215 -12.50 10.22 -10.33
N ASN A 216 -11.98 10.28 -11.55
CA ASN A 216 -11.32 11.47 -12.08
C ASN A 216 -12.37 12.59 -12.28
N PRO A 217 -11.97 13.87 -12.42
CA PRO A 217 -12.90 14.99 -12.65
C PRO A 217 -13.78 14.88 -13.92
N ASP A 218 -13.42 14.01 -14.87
CA ASP A 218 -14.22 13.70 -16.07
C ASP A 218 -15.20 12.53 -15.87
N GLY A 219 -15.26 11.95 -14.67
CA GLY A 219 -16.10 10.80 -14.32
C GLY A 219 -15.49 9.43 -14.64
N THR A 220 -14.27 9.37 -15.19
CA THR A 220 -13.58 8.10 -15.50
C THR A 220 -12.93 7.46 -14.26
N PHE A 221 -12.54 6.19 -14.41
CA PHE A 221 -11.70 5.47 -13.45
C PHE A 221 -10.25 5.30 -13.95
N ASP A 222 -9.89 6.01 -15.01
CA ASP A 222 -8.63 5.81 -15.74
C ASP A 222 -7.44 6.11 -14.85
N SER A 223 -6.50 5.15 -14.81
CA SER A 223 -5.32 5.18 -13.94
C SER A 223 -5.63 5.30 -12.42
N LEU A 224 -6.87 5.00 -11.98
CA LEU A 224 -7.25 4.90 -10.56
C LEU A 224 -7.24 3.45 -10.09
N ILE A 225 -6.17 3.08 -9.38
CA ILE A 225 -5.86 1.69 -9.00
C ILE A 225 -6.15 1.51 -7.51
N LEU A 226 -6.75 0.38 -7.12
CA LEU A 226 -6.96 0.08 -5.70
C LEU A 226 -5.64 -0.36 -5.05
N ASP A 227 -5.30 0.21 -3.90
CA ASP A 227 -4.06 -0.11 -3.19
C ASP A 227 -4.33 -1.18 -2.12
N LEU A 228 -3.55 -2.27 -2.16
CA LEU A 228 -3.71 -3.42 -1.28
C LEU A 228 -2.39 -3.79 -0.62
N HIS A 229 -2.43 -4.12 0.66
CA HIS A 229 -1.30 -4.61 1.43
C HIS A 229 -1.59 -6.04 1.92
N LYS A 230 -0.56 -6.88 2.09
CA LYS A 230 -0.71 -8.17 2.75
C LYS A 230 0.60 -8.75 3.30
N TYR A 231 0.59 -9.15 4.56
CA TYR A 231 1.66 -9.91 5.21
C TYR A 231 1.23 -11.36 5.49
N LEU A 232 2.20 -12.24 5.70
CA LEU A 232 2.03 -13.69 5.80
C LEU A 232 2.13 -14.22 7.24
N ASP A 233 2.52 -13.36 8.18
CA ASP A 233 2.61 -13.71 9.59
C ASP A 233 1.24 -13.77 10.28
N ILE A 234 1.22 -14.39 11.47
CA ILE A 234 0.03 -14.82 12.24
C ILE A 234 -1.05 -13.75 12.44
N ASN A 235 -0.69 -12.48 12.35
CA ASN A 235 -1.54 -11.30 12.57
C ASN A 235 -1.43 -10.25 11.45
N ASN A 236 -0.86 -10.59 10.29
CA ASN A 236 -0.74 -9.71 9.12
C ASN A 236 0.00 -8.37 9.40
N SER A 237 1.03 -8.35 10.27
CA SER A 237 1.76 -7.12 10.61
C SER A 237 3.20 -7.07 10.08
N GLY A 238 3.72 -8.14 9.50
CA GLY A 238 5.10 -8.17 9.00
C GLY A 238 6.17 -8.04 10.11
N THR A 239 5.85 -8.48 11.33
CA THR A 239 6.73 -8.34 12.51
C THR A 239 7.21 -9.68 13.07
N HIS A 240 6.74 -10.81 12.53
CA HIS A 240 7.17 -12.15 12.95
C HIS A 240 7.98 -12.86 11.85
N ALA A 241 8.82 -13.82 12.26
CA ALA A 241 9.73 -14.54 11.36
C ALA A 241 9.08 -15.68 10.58
N GLU A 242 8.01 -16.27 11.12
CA GLU A 242 7.35 -17.42 10.48
C GLU A 242 6.12 -16.97 9.70
N CYS A 243 6.01 -17.47 8.48
CA CYS A 243 4.80 -17.38 7.69
C CYS A 243 3.81 -18.46 8.13
N THR A 244 2.53 -18.14 8.02
CA THR A 244 1.42 -18.98 8.50
C THR A 244 0.31 -19.16 7.46
N THR A 245 0.50 -18.57 6.27
CA THR A 245 -0.46 -18.52 5.16
C THR A 245 0.24 -18.02 3.89
N ASP A 246 -0.16 -18.54 2.74
CA ASP A 246 0.20 -18.04 1.41
C ASP A 246 -0.71 -16.90 0.90
N ASN A 247 -1.70 -16.51 1.71
CA ASN A 247 -2.72 -15.51 1.40
C ASN A 247 -3.55 -15.78 0.13
N VAL A 248 -3.52 -16.98 -0.45
CA VAL A 248 -4.19 -17.29 -1.73
C VAL A 248 -5.70 -17.09 -1.63
N ASP A 249 -6.34 -17.53 -0.55
CA ASP A 249 -7.78 -17.36 -0.33
C ASP A 249 -8.17 -15.86 -0.19
N ASP A 250 -7.37 -15.07 0.53
CA ASP A 250 -7.58 -13.62 0.70
C ASP A 250 -7.45 -12.89 -0.64
N PHE A 251 -6.43 -13.22 -1.44
CA PHE A 251 -6.25 -12.65 -2.77
C PHE A 251 -7.30 -13.16 -3.78
N ALA A 252 -7.86 -14.35 -3.61
CA ALA A 252 -8.97 -14.84 -4.43
C ALA A 252 -10.25 -14.03 -4.20
N ILE A 253 -10.59 -13.74 -2.94
CA ILE A 253 -11.73 -12.87 -2.59
C ILE A 253 -11.54 -11.46 -3.18
N ALA A 254 -10.33 -10.90 -3.08
CA ALA A 254 -10.00 -9.62 -3.68
C ALA A 254 -10.07 -9.65 -5.22
N ALA A 255 -9.54 -10.69 -5.86
CA ALA A 255 -9.55 -10.85 -7.32
C ALA A 255 -10.96 -10.94 -7.89
N ASP A 256 -11.84 -11.74 -7.26
CA ASP A 256 -13.23 -11.88 -7.70
C ASP A 256 -14.03 -10.58 -7.55
N PHE A 257 -13.78 -9.81 -6.47
CA PHE A 257 -14.33 -8.46 -6.35
C PHE A 257 -13.83 -7.54 -7.47
N LEU A 258 -12.51 -7.50 -7.72
CA LEU A 258 -11.90 -6.68 -8.77
C LEU A 258 -12.48 -7.00 -10.16
N ARG A 259 -12.60 -8.29 -10.49
CA ARG A 259 -13.22 -8.77 -11.73
C ARG A 259 -14.67 -8.33 -11.84
N GLN A 260 -15.47 -8.54 -10.78
CA GLN A 260 -16.89 -8.16 -10.76
C GLN A 260 -17.09 -6.65 -10.96
N LYS A 261 -16.23 -5.81 -10.37
CA LYS A 261 -16.33 -4.35 -10.48
C LYS A 261 -15.62 -3.77 -11.72
N GLY A 262 -14.90 -4.58 -12.50
CA GLY A 262 -14.09 -4.10 -13.63
C GLY A 262 -12.95 -3.18 -13.20
N ARG A 263 -12.36 -3.41 -12.02
CA ARG A 263 -11.28 -2.59 -11.45
C ARG A 263 -9.99 -3.41 -11.33
N LYS A 264 -8.87 -2.71 -11.12
CA LYS A 264 -7.56 -3.32 -10.91
C LYS A 264 -6.95 -2.84 -9.59
N ALA A 265 -6.07 -3.67 -9.04
CA ALA A 265 -5.31 -3.36 -7.83
C ALA A 265 -3.81 -3.49 -8.06
N LEU A 266 -3.03 -2.84 -7.19
CA LEU A 266 -1.60 -3.04 -7.03
C LEU A 266 -1.36 -3.49 -5.59
N VAL A 267 -0.55 -4.54 -5.39
CA VAL A 267 -0.15 -4.96 -4.04
C VAL A 267 1.10 -4.17 -3.67
N SER A 268 0.94 -2.94 -3.18
CA SER A 268 2.07 -2.00 -3.01
C SER A 268 2.93 -2.28 -1.77
N GLU A 269 2.46 -3.17 -0.89
CA GLU A 269 3.27 -3.70 0.20
C GLU A 269 2.94 -5.18 0.50
N THR A 270 3.97 -6.01 0.49
CA THR A 270 3.93 -7.39 0.97
C THR A 270 5.34 -7.87 1.30
N GLY A 271 5.49 -8.66 2.37
CA GLY A 271 6.82 -9.08 2.81
C GLY A 271 6.78 -10.31 3.71
N ALA A 272 7.95 -10.94 3.85
CA ALA A 272 8.16 -12.15 4.61
C ALA A 272 9.61 -12.20 5.10
N ALA A 273 9.91 -13.03 6.11
CA ALA A 273 11.29 -13.27 6.53
C ALA A 273 11.93 -14.38 5.70
N SER A 274 13.25 -14.56 5.79
CA SER A 274 13.98 -15.62 5.08
C SER A 274 13.97 -16.96 5.82
N THR A 275 12.77 -17.47 6.15
CA THR A 275 12.52 -18.77 6.80
C THR A 275 11.94 -19.79 5.82
N ASP A 276 12.01 -21.08 6.15
CA ASP A 276 11.54 -22.15 5.25
C ASP A 276 10.01 -22.13 5.03
N SER A 277 9.24 -21.69 6.04
CA SER A 277 7.80 -21.42 5.92
C SER A 277 7.54 -20.35 4.86
N CYS A 278 8.21 -19.20 5.00
CA CYS A 278 8.07 -18.07 4.10
C CYS A 278 8.58 -18.32 2.68
N LEU A 279 9.62 -19.14 2.50
CA LEU A 279 10.08 -19.57 1.17
C LEU A 279 9.06 -20.45 0.43
N THR A 280 8.12 -21.06 1.14
CA THR A 280 7.00 -21.77 0.53
C THR A 280 5.85 -20.80 0.26
N ASP A 281 5.39 -20.13 1.32
CA ASP A 281 4.15 -19.34 1.29
C ASP A 281 4.26 -18.06 0.45
N PHE A 282 5.38 -17.32 0.53
CA PHE A 282 5.56 -16.07 -0.22
C PHE A 282 5.76 -16.32 -1.72
N CYS A 283 6.43 -17.43 -2.06
CA CYS A 283 6.54 -17.92 -3.43
C CYS A 283 5.16 -18.28 -4.00
N ALA A 284 4.30 -18.96 -3.23
CA ALA A 284 2.94 -19.30 -3.64
C ALA A 284 2.06 -18.05 -3.82
N GLN A 285 2.11 -17.10 -2.88
CA GLN A 285 1.42 -15.82 -2.97
C GLN A 285 1.77 -15.06 -4.27
N ASN A 286 3.06 -14.84 -4.52
CA ASN A 286 3.51 -14.03 -5.64
C ASN A 286 3.31 -14.75 -6.98
N LYS A 287 3.28 -16.09 -6.99
CA LYS A 287 2.79 -16.86 -8.13
C LYS A 287 1.29 -16.61 -8.37
N TYR A 288 0.46 -16.65 -7.33
CA TYR A 288 -0.99 -16.39 -7.47
C TYR A 288 -1.28 -15.00 -8.05
N LEU A 289 -0.55 -13.97 -7.61
CA LEU A 289 -0.67 -12.62 -8.17
C LEU A 289 -0.34 -12.60 -9.67
N ASN A 290 0.73 -13.29 -10.10
CA ASN A 290 1.08 -13.47 -11.52
C ASN A 290 -0.04 -14.17 -12.31
N ASP A 291 -0.55 -15.30 -11.81
CA ASP A 291 -1.63 -16.06 -12.46
C ASP A 291 -2.94 -15.24 -12.63
N ASN A 292 -3.14 -14.20 -11.80
CA ASN A 292 -4.33 -13.33 -11.76
C ASN A 292 -4.04 -11.90 -12.26
N SER A 293 -3.10 -11.78 -13.21
CA SER A 293 -2.64 -10.50 -13.80
C SER A 293 -3.67 -9.73 -14.64
N ASP A 294 -4.87 -10.28 -14.84
CA ASP A 294 -6.00 -9.53 -15.40
C ASP A 294 -6.46 -8.40 -14.47
N VAL A 295 -6.41 -8.64 -13.15
CA VAL A 295 -6.83 -7.69 -12.10
C VAL A 295 -5.72 -7.18 -11.20
N PHE A 296 -4.67 -7.97 -10.95
CA PHE A 296 -3.49 -7.46 -10.23
C PHE A 296 -2.48 -6.88 -11.23
N LEU A 297 -2.13 -5.60 -11.06
CA LEU A 297 -1.12 -4.95 -11.88
C LEU A 297 0.30 -5.32 -11.47
N GLY A 298 0.52 -5.74 -10.21
CA GLY A 298 1.84 -6.00 -9.70
C GLY A 298 1.91 -6.23 -8.19
N TYR A 299 3.12 -6.48 -7.73
CA TYR A 299 3.49 -6.41 -6.32
C TYR A 299 4.78 -5.61 -6.11
N ILE A 300 4.86 -4.91 -4.99
CA ILE A 300 6.04 -4.19 -4.54
C ILE A 300 6.41 -4.74 -3.16
N ALA A 301 7.50 -5.50 -3.10
CA ALA A 301 7.87 -6.22 -1.88
C ALA A 301 8.44 -5.27 -0.80
N TRP A 302 8.32 -5.64 0.47
CA TRP A 302 8.87 -4.90 1.61
C TRP A 302 10.01 -5.70 2.27
N ALA A 303 11.23 -5.15 2.46
CA ALA A 303 11.74 -3.87 1.95
C ALA A 303 13.28 -3.82 1.82
N ALA A 304 13.77 -2.87 1.01
CA ALA A 304 15.17 -2.54 0.81
C ALA A 304 15.46 -1.06 1.20
N GLY A 305 16.50 -0.45 0.64
CA GLY A 305 16.83 0.96 0.86
C GLY A 305 17.71 1.18 2.09
N ALA A 306 17.20 1.91 3.09
CA ALA A 306 17.93 2.25 4.31
C ALA A 306 17.90 1.14 5.38
N PHE A 307 17.13 0.06 5.18
CA PHE A 307 17.16 -1.11 6.05
C PHE A 307 18.49 -1.87 5.91
N PRO A 308 19.08 -2.35 7.02
CA PRO A 308 20.22 -3.26 6.96
C PRO A 308 19.80 -4.64 6.44
N THR A 309 20.76 -5.45 5.98
CA THR A 309 20.56 -6.86 5.61
C THR A 309 20.12 -7.74 6.80
N SER A 310 20.20 -7.23 8.03
CA SER A 310 19.77 -7.89 9.27
C SER A 310 18.35 -7.48 9.72
N TYR A 311 17.63 -6.67 8.95
CA TYR A 311 16.21 -6.43 9.21
C TYR A 311 15.40 -7.70 8.92
N LEU A 312 14.33 -7.94 9.68
CA LEU A 312 13.57 -9.18 9.66
C LEU A 312 13.01 -9.52 8.26
N LEU A 313 12.42 -8.52 7.60
CA LEU A 313 11.90 -8.62 6.23
C LEU A 313 12.85 -7.95 5.22
N SER A 314 14.17 -8.02 5.47
CA SER A 314 15.14 -7.36 4.59
C SER A 314 15.14 -8.00 3.20
N LEU A 315 15.02 -7.14 2.19
CA LEU A 315 15.32 -7.41 0.79
C LEU A 315 16.51 -6.57 0.31
N THR A 316 17.17 -5.82 1.22
CA THR A 316 18.38 -5.04 0.91
C THR A 316 19.46 -5.97 0.38
N PRO A 317 19.96 -5.77 -0.86
CA PRO A 317 20.94 -6.66 -1.46
C PRO A 317 22.32 -6.46 -0.82
N SER A 318 23.04 -7.58 -0.63
CA SER A 318 24.39 -7.58 -0.07
C SER A 318 25.43 -7.17 -1.12
N LYS A 319 26.50 -6.47 -0.75
CA LYS A 319 27.64 -6.25 -1.66
C LYS A 319 28.67 -7.37 -1.53
N GLN A 320 28.85 -8.15 -2.59
CA GLN A 320 29.85 -9.22 -2.68
C GLN A 320 30.77 -8.94 -3.87
N ASN A 321 32.08 -8.86 -3.64
CA ASN A 321 33.10 -8.55 -4.66
C ASN A 321 32.77 -7.30 -5.52
N GLY A 322 32.18 -6.28 -4.88
CA GLY A 322 31.79 -5.02 -5.54
C GLY A 322 30.47 -5.05 -6.32
N LYS A 323 29.81 -6.20 -6.43
CA LYS A 323 28.46 -6.35 -7.03
C LYS A 323 27.40 -6.51 -5.95
N TYR A 324 26.19 -6.11 -6.26
CA TYR A 324 25.03 -6.46 -5.43
C TYR A 324 24.60 -7.91 -5.68
N VAL A 325 24.13 -8.56 -4.63
CA VAL A 325 23.62 -9.93 -4.62
C VAL A 325 22.42 -9.99 -3.68
N ASN A 326 21.26 -10.33 -4.25
CA ASN A 326 20.03 -10.60 -3.55
C ASN A 326 20.17 -11.71 -2.50
N ASN A 327 19.35 -11.63 -1.45
CA ASN A 327 19.17 -12.74 -0.53
C ASN A 327 18.24 -13.81 -1.14
N LYS A 328 18.14 -14.96 -0.47
CA LYS A 328 17.38 -16.12 -0.95
C LYS A 328 15.90 -15.79 -1.20
N LEU A 329 15.25 -15.09 -0.27
CA LEU A 329 13.83 -14.75 -0.38
C LEU A 329 13.54 -13.80 -1.56
N ALA A 330 14.39 -12.79 -1.75
CA ALA A 330 14.29 -11.88 -2.89
C ALA A 330 14.42 -12.64 -4.22
N ALA A 331 15.47 -13.45 -4.38
CA ALA A 331 15.70 -14.21 -5.60
C ALA A 331 14.60 -15.27 -5.87
N GLU A 332 14.25 -16.08 -4.88
CA GLU A 332 13.37 -17.24 -5.06
C GLU A 332 11.88 -16.89 -5.01
N CYS A 333 11.45 -15.90 -4.23
CA CYS A 333 10.02 -15.59 -4.03
C CYS A 333 9.58 -14.19 -4.48
N VAL A 334 10.48 -13.23 -4.73
CA VAL A 334 10.11 -11.96 -5.38
C VAL A 334 10.35 -12.05 -6.88
N VAL A 335 11.59 -12.37 -7.29
CA VAL A 335 12.05 -12.33 -8.69
C VAL A 335 11.60 -13.58 -9.47
N ALA A 336 11.91 -14.78 -8.98
CA ALA A 336 11.65 -16.00 -9.73
C ALA A 336 10.17 -16.27 -10.08
N PRO A 337 9.15 -15.93 -9.26
CA PRO A 337 7.74 -16.14 -9.66
C PRO A 337 7.31 -15.26 -10.85
N TRP A 338 7.85 -14.05 -10.96
CA TRP A 338 7.60 -13.13 -12.08
C TRP A 338 8.43 -13.46 -13.32
N ALA A 339 9.70 -13.86 -13.13
CA ALA A 339 10.58 -14.27 -14.21
C ALA A 339 10.09 -15.56 -14.89
N ASN A 340 9.60 -16.53 -14.11
CA ASN A 340 9.11 -17.83 -14.58
C ASN A 340 7.59 -17.89 -14.78
N ALA A 341 6.91 -16.73 -14.80
CA ALA A 341 5.47 -16.63 -14.98
C ALA A 341 4.99 -17.29 -16.29
N GLY A 342 4.05 -18.23 -16.17
CA GLY A 342 3.61 -19.09 -17.27
C GLY A 342 2.42 -18.53 -18.07
N PRO A 343 1.77 -19.36 -18.92
CA PRO A 343 0.49 -19.01 -19.53
C PRO A 343 -0.59 -18.90 -18.44
N ALA A 344 -1.48 -17.92 -18.54
CA ALA A 344 -2.52 -17.67 -17.55
C ALA A 344 -3.52 -18.83 -17.48
N THR A 345 -3.57 -19.52 -16.35
CA THR A 345 -4.63 -20.49 -16.05
C THR A 345 -5.79 -19.76 -15.39
N PHE A 346 -6.74 -19.28 -16.19
CA PHE A 346 -8.00 -18.73 -15.69
C PHE A 346 -8.83 -19.82 -14.99
N VAL A 347 -8.61 -20.03 -13.71
CA VAL A 347 -9.47 -20.87 -12.86
C VAL A 347 -10.74 -20.07 -12.58
N SER A 348 -11.72 -20.20 -13.47
CA SER A 348 -13.06 -19.68 -13.20
C SER A 348 -13.66 -20.48 -12.05
N SER A 349 -13.66 -19.88 -10.85
CA SER A 349 -14.42 -20.36 -9.69
C SER A 349 -15.91 -20.20 -9.95
N ALA A 350 -16.44 -21.05 -10.83
CA ALA A 350 -17.87 -21.19 -11.08
C ALA A 350 -18.53 -21.85 -9.85
N VAL A 351 -18.73 -21.06 -8.80
CA VAL A 351 -19.66 -21.40 -7.72
C VAL A 351 -21.04 -21.50 -8.36
N ALA A 352 -21.44 -22.73 -8.67
CA ALA A 352 -22.73 -23.02 -9.27
C ALA A 352 -23.84 -22.73 -8.27
N VAL A 353 -24.32 -21.48 -8.25
CA VAL A 353 -25.54 -21.09 -7.55
C VAL A 353 -26.68 -21.85 -8.22
N ALA A 354 -27.12 -22.94 -7.57
CA ALA A 354 -28.22 -23.76 -8.04
C ALA A 354 -29.53 -22.97 -7.97
N THR A 355 -29.87 -22.25 -9.04
CA THR A 355 -31.13 -21.53 -9.18
C THR A 355 -32.28 -22.54 -9.31
N ALA A 356 -32.90 -22.88 -8.18
CA ALA A 356 -34.13 -23.66 -8.16
C ALA A 356 -35.24 -22.87 -8.86
N SER A 357 -35.62 -23.28 -10.07
CA SER A 357 -36.77 -22.72 -10.78
C SER A 357 -38.08 -23.20 -10.15
N PRO A 358 -39.11 -22.34 -10.04
CA PRO A 358 -40.36 -22.70 -9.38
C PRO A 358 -41.23 -23.59 -10.28
N THR A 359 -41.27 -24.89 -9.99
CA THR A 359 -42.25 -25.80 -10.61
C THR A 359 -43.66 -25.53 -10.07
N ARG A 360 -44.49 -24.91 -10.90
CA ARG A 360 -45.93 -24.75 -10.67
C ARG A 360 -46.64 -26.09 -10.92
N SER A 361 -47.28 -26.68 -9.91
CA SER A 361 -48.24 -27.78 -10.09
C SER A 361 -49.38 -27.71 -9.08
N ALA A 362 -50.46 -28.47 -9.34
CA ALA A 362 -51.82 -28.10 -8.96
C ALA A 362 -52.33 -28.66 -7.62
N ASN A 363 -53.41 -28.02 -7.17
CA ASN A 363 -54.29 -28.36 -6.06
C ASN A 363 -54.89 -29.79 -6.16
N PRO A 364 -55.09 -30.49 -5.02
CA PRO A 364 -56.32 -31.26 -4.85
C PRO A 364 -57.06 -30.99 -3.52
N SER A 365 -58.35 -31.35 -3.51
CA SER A 365 -59.36 -30.89 -2.55
C SER A 365 -59.48 -31.72 -1.25
N ARG A 366 -59.66 -31.00 -0.14
CA ARG A 366 -60.52 -31.23 1.05
C ARG A 366 -60.96 -32.68 1.38
N THR A 367 -60.64 -33.14 2.59
CA THR A 367 -61.50 -34.06 3.37
C THR A 367 -61.35 -33.75 4.88
N GLU A 368 -62.44 -33.80 5.63
CA GLU A 368 -62.50 -33.49 7.07
C GLU A 368 -62.35 -34.76 7.92
N VAL A 369 -61.73 -34.65 9.11
CA VAL A 369 -62.00 -35.53 10.27
C VAL A 369 -61.98 -34.67 11.54
N SER A 370 -63.01 -34.83 12.37
CA SER A 370 -63.23 -34.07 13.62
C SER A 370 -62.62 -34.76 14.85
N ILE A 371 -62.41 -34.02 15.95
CA ILE A 371 -63.09 -34.24 17.26
C ILE A 371 -62.66 -33.22 18.35
N SER A 372 -63.69 -32.64 18.97
CA SER A 372 -63.87 -32.01 20.29
C SER A 372 -62.75 -31.33 21.10
N ILE A 373 -63.09 -30.12 21.54
CA ILE A 373 -62.52 -29.35 22.67
C ILE A 373 -63.34 -29.65 23.94
N THR A 374 -62.72 -29.61 25.12
CA THR A 374 -63.42 -29.25 26.38
C THR A 374 -62.70 -28.08 27.02
N ALA A 375 -63.45 -27.03 27.36
CA ALA A 375 -62.95 -25.80 27.97
C ALA A 375 -63.54 -25.62 29.39
N THR A 376 -62.94 -24.73 30.18
CA THR A 376 -63.67 -24.02 31.25
C THR A 376 -63.19 -22.57 31.36
N ASN A 377 -64.16 -21.68 31.58
CA ASN A 377 -64.02 -20.22 31.63
C ASN A 377 -63.29 -19.76 32.92
N SER A 378 -62.82 -18.52 33.10
CA SER A 378 -63.61 -17.27 33.25
C SER A 378 -62.68 -16.14 33.82
N VAL A 379 -62.96 -14.82 33.89
CA VAL A 379 -63.96 -13.90 33.27
C VAL A 379 -63.55 -12.43 33.58
N THR A 380 -63.71 -11.48 32.63
CA THR A 380 -63.73 -9.98 32.79
C THR A 380 -62.52 -9.23 33.43
N SER A 381 -61.87 -8.27 32.75
CA SER A 381 -62.19 -6.80 32.62
C SER A 381 -61.70 -5.93 33.81
N SER A 382 -61.35 -4.64 33.72
CA SER A 382 -61.51 -3.59 32.69
C SER A 382 -60.57 -2.37 32.96
N GLY A 383 -60.40 -1.45 31.99
CA GLY A 383 -59.90 -0.04 32.14
C GLY A 383 -58.43 0.18 32.58
N ALA A 384 -57.54 0.93 31.90
CA ALA A 384 -57.61 2.32 31.39
C ALA A 384 -57.85 3.38 32.50
N ALA A 385 -57.08 4.47 32.66
CA ALA A 385 -55.87 4.98 31.99
C ALA A 385 -55.20 6.12 32.83
N THR A 386 -54.25 6.85 32.24
CA THR A 386 -53.71 8.19 32.60
C THR A 386 -52.58 8.33 33.64
N SER A 387 -51.54 9.09 33.23
CA SER A 387 -50.47 9.74 34.01
C SER A 387 -50.92 11.17 34.42
N PRO A 388 -50.09 12.09 34.99
CA PRO A 388 -48.69 12.00 35.45
C PRO A 388 -48.46 12.62 36.87
N SER A 389 -47.20 12.69 37.36
CA SER A 389 -46.55 13.92 37.88
C SER A 389 -45.28 13.68 38.72
N SER A 390 -44.24 14.49 38.47
CA SER A 390 -43.20 15.03 39.39
C SER A 390 -42.77 14.30 40.69
N GLY A 391 -41.46 14.13 40.89
CA GLY A 391 -40.88 13.81 42.22
C GLY A 391 -39.35 13.87 42.26
N THR A 392 -38.78 14.96 42.79
CA THR A 392 -37.33 15.21 42.78
C THR A 392 -36.61 14.70 44.04
N LYS A 393 -35.31 14.36 43.89
CA LYS A 393 -34.18 14.41 44.86
C LYS A 393 -33.71 13.14 45.59
N LYS A 394 -32.39 12.96 45.42
CA LYS A 394 -31.34 12.55 46.38
C LYS A 394 -31.28 11.10 46.87
N SER A 395 -30.24 10.42 46.37
CA SER A 395 -29.04 10.04 47.14
C SER A 395 -29.23 9.25 48.43
N LEU A 396 -28.82 7.98 48.41
CA LEU A 396 -28.06 7.34 49.49
C LEU A 396 -27.33 6.10 48.95
N THR A 397 -26.00 6.08 49.05
CA THR A 397 -25.19 4.86 48.99
C THR A 397 -25.40 4.03 50.27
N PRO A 398 -25.30 2.70 50.18
CA PRO A 398 -24.24 2.06 50.97
C PRO A 398 -23.37 1.09 50.14
N SER A 399 -22.35 0.54 50.78
CA SER A 399 -21.18 -0.06 50.15
C SER A 399 -21.27 -1.57 49.91
N SER A 400 -20.32 -2.04 49.08
CA SER A 400 -19.57 -3.29 49.23
C SER A 400 -20.33 -4.63 49.23
N SER A 401 -20.16 -5.36 48.12
CA SER A 401 -19.70 -6.75 48.20
C SER A 401 -18.61 -6.99 47.14
N THR A 402 -17.66 -7.86 47.47
CA THR A 402 -16.46 -8.18 46.69
C THR A 402 -16.72 -9.27 45.66
N ALA A 403 -16.16 -9.12 44.46
CA ALA A 403 -15.90 -10.23 43.55
C ALA A 403 -14.59 -9.96 42.80
N GLU A 404 -13.67 -10.91 42.83
CA GLU A 404 -12.37 -10.82 42.15
C GLU A 404 -12.52 -11.14 40.66
N ALA A 405 -11.83 -10.38 39.81
CA ALA A 405 -11.54 -10.77 38.44
C ALA A 405 -10.19 -10.17 38.01
N SER A 406 -9.16 -11.01 37.95
CA SER A 406 -7.81 -10.62 37.55
C SER A 406 -7.62 -10.81 36.04
N VAL A 407 -7.51 -9.71 35.29
CA VAL A 407 -6.73 -9.63 34.03
C VAL A 407 -6.20 -8.21 33.88
N THR A 408 -4.88 -8.02 33.97
CA THR A 408 -4.20 -6.80 33.52
C THR A 408 -2.95 -7.19 32.72
N GLY A 409 -3.10 -7.26 31.39
CA GLY A 409 -1.98 -7.40 30.45
C GLY A 409 -1.65 -6.05 29.83
N GLY A 410 -0.83 -5.24 30.51
CA GLY A 410 -0.35 -3.97 29.97
C GLY A 410 0.73 -4.19 28.90
N ILE A 411 0.56 -3.56 27.73
CA ILE A 411 1.57 -3.55 26.66
C ILE A 411 2.79 -2.77 27.14
N PHE A 412 3.96 -3.42 27.16
CA PHE A 412 5.21 -2.80 27.60
C PHE A 412 5.86 -2.01 26.47
N ALA A 413 6.04 -0.70 26.69
CA ALA A 413 6.93 0.12 25.87
C ALA A 413 8.38 -0.39 25.97
N SER A 414 9.08 -0.48 24.83
CA SER A 414 10.48 -0.94 24.83
C SER A 414 11.39 0.06 25.55
N SER A 415 12.25 -0.45 26.43
CA SER A 415 13.10 0.36 27.28
C SER A 415 14.44 0.69 26.62
N ARG A 416 14.91 1.93 26.83
CA ARG A 416 16.21 2.40 26.34
C ARG A 416 17.35 1.65 27.04
N ALA A 417 18.15 0.90 26.29
CA ALA A 417 19.43 0.38 26.76
C ALA A 417 20.49 1.49 26.75
N ASN A 418 20.72 2.12 27.90
CA ASN A 418 21.78 3.11 28.07
C ASN A 418 23.06 2.41 28.57
N GLN A 419 24.00 2.09 27.67
CA GLN A 419 25.29 1.52 28.10
C GLN A 419 26.23 2.60 28.64
N ILE A 420 26.56 2.47 29.91
CA ILE A 420 27.61 3.23 30.59
C ILE A 420 28.96 2.61 30.21
N VAL A 421 29.80 3.36 29.50
CA VAL A 421 31.23 3.07 29.38
C VAL A 421 32.00 4.10 30.19
N SER A 422 32.56 3.65 31.32
CA SER A 422 33.48 4.43 32.15
C SER A 422 34.87 4.45 31.53
N GLY A 423 35.32 5.63 31.10
CA GLY A 423 36.67 5.85 30.54
C GLY A 423 37.25 7.17 31.02
N SER A 424 38.09 7.12 32.06
CA SER A 424 38.67 8.29 32.71
C SER A 424 39.93 8.78 31.98
N VAL A 425 39.92 10.00 31.42
CA VAL A 425 41.16 10.76 31.13
C VAL A 425 40.95 12.24 31.46
N THR A 426 41.80 12.76 32.35
CA THR A 426 41.96 14.18 32.63
C THR A 426 43.00 14.80 31.67
N GLY A 427 42.73 15.98 31.12
CA GLY A 427 43.69 16.70 30.27
C GLY A 427 43.24 18.13 29.99
N ALA A 428 44.13 19.11 30.17
CA ALA A 428 43.77 20.52 30.22
C ALA A 428 43.95 21.29 28.89
N ARG A 429 43.27 22.43 28.81
CA ARG A 429 43.48 23.61 27.94
C ARG A 429 44.71 23.61 27.02
N THR A 430 44.50 24.02 25.76
CA THR A 430 45.10 25.28 25.27
C THR A 430 44.39 25.81 24.01
N SER A 431 44.43 27.13 23.86
CA SER A 431 43.90 27.89 22.73
C SER A 431 44.96 28.11 21.65
N SER A 432 44.55 28.13 20.37
CA SER A 432 45.12 29.10 19.43
C SER A 432 44.15 29.42 18.30
N SER A 433 44.05 30.70 17.98
CA SER A 433 43.33 31.23 16.82
C SER A 433 44.32 31.49 15.69
N SER A 434 43.88 31.31 14.44
CA SER A 434 44.39 32.14 13.34
C SER A 434 43.32 32.24 12.24
N GLN A 435 42.91 33.47 11.97
CA GLN A 435 42.33 33.85 10.69
C GLN A 435 43.47 34.21 9.74
N ALA A 436 43.33 33.88 8.46
CA ALA A 436 43.93 34.64 7.37
C ALA A 436 43.05 34.48 6.13
N SER A 437 42.97 35.50 5.29
CA SER A 437 41.89 35.67 4.32
C SER A 437 42.37 36.09 2.92
N SER A 438 41.60 35.65 1.93
CA SER A 438 41.28 36.37 0.68
C SER A 438 42.29 36.43 -0.49
N THR A 439 41.71 36.75 -1.65
CA THR A 439 42.30 36.98 -3.00
C THR A 439 42.76 35.72 -3.76
N GLY A 440 42.46 35.52 -5.05
CA GLY A 440 41.54 36.22 -5.97
C GLY A 440 42.10 36.30 -7.40
N GLY A 441 41.28 36.05 -8.44
CA GLY A 441 41.59 36.46 -9.82
C GLY A 441 41.36 35.44 -10.96
N ALA A 442 40.44 35.80 -11.87
CA ALA A 442 40.43 35.60 -13.33
C ALA A 442 40.75 34.23 -14.01
N GLY A 443 39.86 33.80 -14.91
CA GLY A 443 40.19 32.91 -16.05
C GLY A 443 40.70 33.72 -17.26
N PRO A 444 40.48 33.32 -18.54
CA PRO A 444 39.82 32.11 -19.06
C PRO A 444 40.66 31.34 -20.12
N GLU A 445 40.22 30.16 -20.59
CA GLU A 445 40.45 29.79 -22.00
C GLU A 445 39.29 28.94 -22.57
N MET A 446 38.73 29.39 -23.70
CA MET A 446 37.90 28.59 -24.59
C MET A 446 38.83 28.00 -25.66
N ARG A 447 38.80 26.67 -25.87
CA ARG A 447 39.29 26.09 -27.13
C ARG A 447 38.24 25.20 -27.78
N ARG A 448 37.84 25.65 -28.97
CA ARG A 448 37.00 24.93 -29.93
C ARG A 448 37.76 23.71 -30.46
N PHE A 449 37.04 22.63 -30.72
CA PHE A 449 37.34 21.76 -31.85
C PHE A 449 36.04 21.49 -32.63
N THR A 450 36.07 21.80 -33.93
CA THR A 450 34.92 21.61 -34.83
C THR A 450 35.45 21.33 -36.24
N ILE A 451 35.59 20.05 -36.58
CA ILE A 451 35.63 19.44 -37.92
C ILE A 451 34.99 18.07 -37.67
N GLY A 452 33.85 17.67 -38.27
CA GLY A 452 33.64 17.39 -39.69
C GLY A 452 34.16 15.97 -40.00
N LEU A 453 33.47 15.07 -40.72
CA LEU A 453 32.22 15.11 -41.49
C LEU A 453 31.80 13.62 -41.77
N LEU A 454 30.64 13.41 -42.42
CA LEU A 454 30.15 12.12 -43.02
C LEU A 454 29.67 11.07 -41.97
N ALA A 455 28.40 10.65 -41.90
CA ALA A 455 27.35 10.33 -42.89
C ALA A 455 27.57 9.01 -43.66
N VAL A 456 26.96 7.92 -43.15
CA VAL A 456 26.34 6.85 -43.95
C VAL A 456 25.06 6.39 -43.23
N SER A 457 23.95 6.32 -43.95
CA SER A 457 22.67 5.73 -43.52
C SER A 457 22.26 4.65 -44.54
N LEU A 458 21.37 3.73 -44.13
CA LEU A 458 20.92 2.52 -44.87
C LEU A 458 22.06 1.50 -45.09
N LEU A 459 21.90 0.18 -44.94
CA LEU A 459 20.77 -0.75 -45.12
C LEU A 459 20.91 -1.91 -44.10
N PHE A 460 19.80 -2.57 -43.73
CA PHE A 460 19.64 -4.02 -43.92
C PHE A 460 18.18 -4.44 -43.65
N ALA A 461 17.55 -5.06 -44.64
CA ALA A 461 16.27 -5.74 -44.53
C ALA A 461 16.30 -6.96 -45.47
N MET A 462 15.68 -8.07 -45.06
CA MET A 462 15.85 -9.42 -45.61
C MET A 462 17.27 -9.99 -45.30
N VAL A 463 17.43 -11.25 -44.89
CA VAL A 463 16.73 -12.49 -45.29
C VAL A 463 16.53 -13.45 -44.10
N LEU A 464 15.47 -14.29 -44.19
CA LEU A 464 15.00 -15.35 -43.28
C LEU A 464 14.15 -14.91 -42.08
#